data_AF-A0A291QBZ7-F1
#
_entry.id   AF-A0A291QBZ7-F1
#
_cell.length_a   1.000
_cell.length_b   1.000
_cell.length_c   1.000
_cell.angle_alpha   90.00
_cell.angle_beta   90.00
_cell.angle_gamma   90.00
#
_symmetry.space_group_name_H-M   'P 1'
#
loop_
_entity.id
_entity.type
_entity.pdbx_description
1 polymer ?
#
loop_
_entity_poly.entity_id
_entity_poly.type
_entity_poly.pdbx_seq_one_letter_code
_entity_poly.pdbx_strand_id
1 'polypeptide(L)'
;MTAPEPPEGTLGIQQLWTIVGTIIAPTSMITALLYYFGWHHAYWFFDYFGVNSTVLGFGTTDYLMRSLDALYVPLTVAAGAALLAFWGHDLLRRRLTAGAEVRLLRRSLPVMAGVGALLTLGGFWSVLARSFFLRRILVAAPLSLAFGVLLLAYTLHLWRRLPALPPDDARAPEPEGGQEGDDTEPPEPSEPSPAPSAPPEPAPAPSPPRPAAAALAEWGVVLVLVGLGLFWAANDYAAAVGETRAREFAADLPTYPYAIVYSADSLSLTAPGVRETRCKDPKAAYRFRYDGLKLMIQSGNQYVLVPERWSRVDGVAVLLPRSPSVRIEFAPPLAGSGASKRC
;
A
#
# COMPACT_ATOMS: atom_id res chain seq x y z
N MET A 1 22.52 46.04 -41.41
CA MET A 1 22.53 45.66 -39.98
C MET A 1 21.53 44.54 -39.80
N THR A 2 21.97 43.31 -39.98
CA THR A 2 21.20 42.10 -39.66
C THR A 2 21.50 41.72 -38.22
N ALA A 3 20.45 41.54 -37.42
CA ALA A 3 20.57 41.13 -36.02
C ALA A 3 21.10 39.69 -35.91
N PRO A 4 21.89 39.36 -34.86
CA PRO A 4 22.35 38.00 -34.65
C PRO A 4 21.20 37.12 -34.13
N GLU A 5 20.97 35.98 -34.77
CA GLU A 5 20.04 34.97 -34.27
C GLU A 5 20.59 34.29 -33.00
N PRO A 6 19.72 33.94 -32.03
CA PRO A 6 20.12 33.23 -30.83
C PRO A 6 20.44 31.74 -31.11
N PRO A 7 21.37 31.12 -30.37
CA PRO A 7 21.78 29.74 -30.61
C PRO A 7 20.72 28.72 -30.14
N GLU A 8 20.18 27.92 -31.07
CA GLU A 8 19.16 26.87 -30.83
C GLU A 8 19.67 25.60 -30.11
N GLY A 9 20.94 25.53 -29.70
CA GLY A 9 21.58 24.27 -29.29
C GLY A 9 21.48 23.85 -27.82
N THR A 10 21.11 24.73 -26.89
CA THR A 10 21.20 24.47 -25.44
C THR A 10 19.88 24.07 -24.78
N LEU A 11 18.73 24.36 -25.40
CA LEU A 11 17.41 24.02 -24.82
C LEU A 11 17.06 22.53 -24.91
N GLY A 12 17.54 21.80 -25.93
CA GLY A 12 17.17 20.40 -26.17
C GLY A 12 17.73 19.41 -25.15
N ILE A 13 18.98 19.58 -24.72
CA ILE A 13 19.65 18.65 -23.80
C ILE A 13 19.08 18.78 -22.37
N GLN A 14 18.84 20.00 -21.88
CA GLN A 14 18.23 20.21 -20.55
C GLN A 14 16.77 19.74 -20.49
N GLN A 15 15.98 19.94 -21.55
CA GLN A 15 14.64 19.36 -21.64
C GLN A 15 14.69 17.82 -21.68
N LEU A 16 15.66 17.24 -22.41
CA LEU A 16 15.86 15.79 -22.40
C LEU A 16 16.17 15.28 -20.99
N TRP A 17 17.10 15.91 -20.27
CA TRP A 17 17.44 15.53 -18.88
C TRP A 17 16.26 15.68 -17.91
N THR A 18 15.40 16.68 -18.12
CA THR A 18 14.20 16.90 -17.29
C THR A 18 13.14 15.82 -17.54
N ILE A 19 12.89 15.45 -18.80
CA ILE A 19 11.92 14.40 -19.17
C ILE A 19 12.44 13.02 -18.71
N VAL A 20 13.72 12.75 -18.95
CA VAL A 20 14.44 11.56 -18.49
C VAL A 20 14.33 11.45 -16.97
N GLY A 21 14.60 12.51 -16.21
CA GLY A 21 14.44 12.52 -14.75
C GLY A 21 12.99 12.28 -14.28
N THR A 22 12.01 12.84 -14.98
CA THR A 22 10.58 12.75 -14.60
C THR A 22 9.99 11.36 -14.82
N ILE A 23 10.49 10.60 -15.81
CA ILE A 23 9.95 9.27 -16.13
C ILE A 23 10.80 8.16 -15.53
N ILE A 24 12.14 8.29 -15.54
CA ILE A 24 13.03 7.23 -15.08
C ILE A 24 12.93 7.04 -13.57
N ALA A 25 12.88 8.12 -12.79
CA ALA A 25 12.85 8.00 -11.33
C ALA A 25 11.59 7.29 -10.80
N PRO A 26 10.36 7.61 -11.25
CA PRO A 26 9.18 6.84 -10.85
C PRO A 26 9.20 5.40 -11.36
N THR A 27 9.66 5.18 -12.60
CA THR A 27 9.68 3.84 -13.20
C THR A 27 10.66 2.92 -12.48
N SER A 28 11.84 3.42 -12.11
CA SER A 28 12.82 2.65 -11.33
C SER A 28 12.33 2.36 -9.92
N MET A 29 11.66 3.32 -9.27
CA MET A 29 11.02 3.10 -7.97
C MET A 29 9.93 2.04 -8.03
N ILE A 30 9.04 2.10 -9.03
CA ILE A 30 8.01 1.09 -9.26
C ILE A 30 8.67 -0.27 -9.49
N THR A 31 9.68 -0.34 -10.35
CA THR A 31 10.41 -1.59 -10.63
C THR A 31 11.05 -2.18 -9.38
N ALA A 32 11.68 -1.34 -8.55
CA ALA A 32 12.27 -1.76 -7.29
C ALA A 32 11.23 -2.27 -6.28
N LEU A 33 10.06 -1.62 -6.19
CA LEU A 33 8.96 -2.07 -5.35
C LEU A 33 8.40 -3.41 -5.84
N LEU A 34 8.14 -3.56 -7.14
CA LEU A 34 7.68 -4.83 -7.72
C LEU A 34 8.69 -5.95 -7.41
N TYR A 35 9.98 -5.70 -7.63
CA TYR A 35 11.03 -6.65 -7.29
C TYR A 35 11.02 -7.02 -5.79
N TYR A 36 10.95 -6.02 -4.90
CA TYR A 36 10.93 -6.23 -3.45
C TYR A 36 9.74 -7.10 -3.02
N PHE A 37 8.53 -6.78 -3.46
CA PHE A 37 7.33 -7.53 -3.07
C PHE A 37 7.28 -8.92 -3.71
N GLY A 38 7.81 -9.08 -4.94
CA GLY A 38 8.00 -10.38 -5.57
C GLY A 38 8.95 -11.27 -4.79
N TRP A 39 10.08 -10.71 -4.36
CA TRP A 39 11.06 -11.38 -3.50
C TRP A 39 10.47 -11.73 -2.12
N HIS A 40 9.75 -10.80 -1.49
CA HIS A 40 9.14 -11.02 -0.18
C HIS A 40 8.07 -12.12 -0.24
N HIS A 41 7.23 -12.11 -1.28
CA HIS A 41 6.25 -13.16 -1.52
C HIS A 41 6.92 -14.52 -1.79
N ALA A 42 8.04 -14.56 -2.53
CA ALA A 42 8.84 -15.77 -2.70
C ALA A 42 9.38 -16.32 -1.39
N TYR A 43 9.98 -15.45 -0.56
CA TYR A 43 10.51 -15.82 0.74
C TYR A 43 9.46 -16.56 1.59
N TRP A 44 8.31 -15.94 1.85
CA TRP A 44 7.29 -16.52 2.72
C TRP A 44 6.63 -17.79 2.18
N PHE A 45 6.52 -17.91 0.86
CA PHE A 45 5.99 -19.13 0.25
C PHE A 45 6.95 -20.31 0.36
N PHE A 46 8.23 -20.12 0.05
CA PHE A 46 9.22 -21.20 0.11
C PHE A 46 9.62 -21.54 1.55
N ASP A 47 9.59 -20.55 2.45
CA ASP A 47 9.77 -20.75 3.90
C ASP A 47 8.73 -21.73 4.46
N TYR A 48 7.49 -21.69 3.96
CA TYR A 48 6.47 -22.65 4.34
C TYR A 48 6.87 -24.11 4.05
N PHE A 49 7.63 -24.35 2.98
CA PHE A 49 8.16 -25.66 2.60
C PHE A 49 9.55 -25.97 3.20
N GLY A 50 10.11 -25.08 4.02
CA GLY A 50 11.46 -25.20 4.56
C GLY A 50 12.57 -24.97 3.52
N VAL A 51 12.24 -24.39 2.36
CA VAL A 51 13.21 -24.12 1.29
C VAL A 51 13.68 -22.68 1.39
N ASN A 52 14.99 -22.48 1.49
CA ASN A 52 15.56 -21.14 1.43
C ASN A 52 15.46 -20.59 -0.01
N SER A 53 14.71 -19.51 -0.23
CA SER A 53 14.51 -18.96 -1.59
C SER A 53 15.79 -18.51 -2.28
N THR A 54 16.86 -18.20 -1.53
CA THR A 54 18.14 -17.73 -2.08
C THR A 54 18.89 -18.80 -2.87
N VAL A 55 18.64 -20.09 -2.61
CA VAL A 55 19.31 -21.20 -3.33
C VAL A 55 18.63 -21.55 -4.66
N LEU A 56 17.43 -21.01 -4.92
CA LEU A 56 16.63 -21.31 -6.10
C LEU A 56 17.10 -20.58 -7.37
N GLY A 57 17.99 -19.60 -7.22
CA GLY A 57 18.55 -18.86 -8.35
C GLY A 57 17.50 -18.09 -9.16
N PHE A 58 16.48 -17.55 -8.49
CA PHE A 58 15.47 -16.70 -9.14
C PHE A 58 16.12 -15.49 -9.82
N GLY A 59 15.71 -15.25 -11.07
CA GLY A 59 16.05 -14.04 -11.80
C GLY A 59 15.17 -12.86 -11.43
N THR A 60 15.53 -11.67 -11.92
CA THR A 60 14.71 -10.46 -11.77
C THR A 60 13.31 -10.64 -12.35
N THR A 61 13.19 -11.29 -13.51
CA THR A 61 11.90 -11.60 -14.16
C THR A 61 11.00 -12.47 -13.29
N ASP A 62 11.56 -13.47 -12.58
CA ASP A 62 10.78 -14.36 -11.72
C ASP A 62 10.16 -13.60 -10.55
N TYR A 63 10.92 -12.70 -9.94
CA TYR A 63 10.42 -11.83 -8.89
C TYR A 63 9.36 -10.85 -9.41
N LEU A 64 9.59 -10.23 -10.57
CA LEU A 64 8.62 -9.29 -11.16
C LEU A 64 7.28 -9.96 -11.47
N MET A 65 7.28 -11.15 -12.08
CA MET A 65 6.04 -11.88 -12.36
C MET A 65 5.27 -12.23 -11.08
N ARG A 66 6.00 -12.60 -10.04
CA ARG A 66 5.45 -13.01 -8.75
C ARG A 66 4.98 -11.84 -7.87
N SER A 67 5.35 -10.61 -8.22
CA SER A 67 4.90 -9.38 -7.54
C SER A 67 3.43 -9.08 -7.80
N LEU A 68 2.89 -9.50 -8.95
CA LEU A 68 1.50 -9.25 -9.35
C LEU A 68 0.52 -9.85 -8.33
N ASP A 69 0.77 -11.09 -7.92
CA ASP A 69 -0.07 -11.78 -6.92
C ASP A 69 -0.04 -11.09 -5.56
N ALA A 70 1.11 -10.55 -5.16
CA ALA A 70 1.28 -9.89 -3.88
C ALA A 70 0.68 -8.47 -3.86
N LEU A 71 0.70 -7.76 -4.98
CA LEU A 71 0.38 -6.33 -5.05
C LEU A 71 -0.99 -5.99 -5.63
N TYR A 72 -1.65 -6.92 -6.34
CA TYR A 72 -2.95 -6.64 -6.96
C TYR A 72 -3.99 -6.10 -5.95
N VAL A 73 -4.15 -6.77 -4.82
CA VAL A 73 -5.13 -6.36 -3.79
C VAL A 73 -4.70 -5.06 -3.08
N PRO A 74 -3.46 -4.89 -2.60
CA PRO A 74 -3.03 -3.61 -2.02
C PRO A 74 -3.20 -2.42 -2.95
N LEU A 75 -2.85 -2.57 -4.24
CA LEU A 75 -2.98 -1.50 -5.22
C LEU A 75 -4.44 -1.16 -5.52
N THR A 76 -5.32 -2.15 -5.65
CA THR A 76 -6.76 -1.92 -5.86
C THR A 76 -7.41 -1.25 -4.65
N VAL A 77 -7.06 -1.67 -3.43
CA VAL A 77 -7.53 -1.04 -2.18
C VAL A 77 -7.02 0.41 -2.08
N ALA A 78 -5.74 0.65 -2.36
CA ALA A 78 -5.16 1.99 -2.33
C ALA A 78 -5.78 2.91 -3.40
N ALA A 79 -5.98 2.41 -4.62
CA ALA A 79 -6.63 3.15 -5.70
C ALA A 79 -8.10 3.49 -5.35
N GLY A 80 -8.84 2.53 -4.78
CA GLY A 80 -10.21 2.76 -4.30
C GLY A 80 -10.26 3.79 -3.17
N ALA A 81 -9.36 3.70 -2.20
CA ALA A 81 -9.25 4.68 -1.11
C ALA A 81 -8.91 6.08 -1.62
N ALA A 82 -7.96 6.20 -2.56
CA ALA A 82 -7.59 7.47 -3.18
C ALA A 82 -8.78 8.09 -3.96
N LEU A 83 -9.54 7.26 -4.69
CA LEU A 83 -10.74 7.70 -5.40
C LEU A 83 -11.82 8.21 -4.42
N LEU A 84 -12.09 7.49 -3.34
CA LEU A 84 -13.03 7.90 -2.30
C LEU A 84 -12.60 9.21 -1.62
N ALA A 85 -11.30 9.36 -1.33
CA ALA A 85 -10.75 10.60 -0.78
C ALA A 85 -10.92 11.79 -1.74
N PHE A 86 -10.66 11.57 -3.04
CA PHE A 86 -10.85 12.59 -4.07
C PHE A 86 -12.32 13.01 -4.19
N TRP A 87 -13.25 12.05 -4.23
CA TRP A 87 -14.69 12.32 -4.29
C TRP A 87 -15.20 13.02 -3.03
N GLY A 88 -14.72 12.61 -1.85
CA GLY A 88 -15.02 13.28 -0.58
C GLY A 88 -14.54 14.73 -0.58
N HIS A 89 -13.33 14.99 -1.08
CA HIS A 89 -12.78 16.34 -1.21
C HIS A 89 -13.59 17.21 -2.19
N ASP A 90 -13.94 16.67 -3.36
CA ASP A 90 -14.73 17.38 -4.38
C ASP A 90 -16.15 17.68 -3.89
N LEU A 91 -16.82 16.70 -3.28
CA LEU A 91 -18.15 16.91 -2.67
C LEU A 91 -18.09 17.97 -1.57
N LEU A 92 -17.04 17.94 -0.74
CA LEU A 92 -16.86 18.94 0.32
C LEU A 92 -16.63 20.33 -0.26
N ARG A 93 -15.78 20.45 -1.29
CA ARG A 93 -15.56 21.72 -2.00
C ARG A 93 -16.87 22.26 -2.57
N ARG A 94 -17.63 21.42 -3.27
CA ARG A 94 -18.93 21.79 -3.87
C ARG A 94 -19.93 22.24 -2.80
N ARG A 95 -20.00 21.54 -1.67
CA ARG A 95 -20.88 21.89 -0.53
C ARG A 95 -20.48 23.21 0.12
N LEU A 96 -19.18 23.46 0.30
CA LEU A 96 -18.65 24.71 0.85
C LEU A 96 -18.91 25.90 -0.08
N THR A 97 -18.75 25.72 -1.39
CA THR A 97 -19.07 26.78 -2.37
C THR A 97 -20.57 27.03 -2.52
N ALA A 98 -21.40 26.00 -2.27
CA ALA A 98 -22.86 26.10 -2.35
C ALA A 98 -23.53 26.65 -1.07
N GLY A 99 -22.75 27.15 -0.10
CA GLY A 99 -23.30 27.76 1.13
C GLY A 99 -23.96 26.76 2.09
N ALA A 100 -23.62 25.46 2.02
CA ALA A 100 -24.15 24.47 2.95
C ALA A 100 -23.85 24.86 4.41
N GLU A 101 -24.79 24.60 5.33
CA GLU A 101 -24.70 25.00 6.74
C GLU A 101 -23.33 24.63 7.37
N VAL A 102 -22.44 25.61 7.41
CA VAL A 102 -21.07 25.51 7.92
C VAL A 102 -21.04 24.96 9.36
N ARG A 103 -22.16 25.12 10.08
CA ARG A 103 -22.39 24.68 11.45
C ARG A 103 -22.48 23.15 11.60
N LEU A 104 -23.14 22.45 10.67
CA LEU A 104 -23.22 20.97 10.68
C LEU A 104 -21.87 20.35 10.30
N LEU A 105 -21.17 20.95 9.33
CA LEU A 105 -19.85 20.50 8.90
C LEU A 105 -18.79 20.70 10.01
N ARG A 106 -18.87 21.80 10.78
CA ARG A 106 -18.03 22.04 11.97
C ARG A 106 -18.30 21.05 13.11
N ARG A 107 -19.53 20.51 13.21
CA ARG A 107 -19.89 19.48 14.20
C ARG A 107 -19.39 18.09 13.83
N SER A 108 -19.29 17.75 12.54
CA SER A 108 -18.77 16.45 12.09
C SER A 108 -17.24 16.36 12.12
N LEU A 109 -16.55 17.51 12.04
CA LEU A 109 -15.08 17.67 12.13
C LEU A 109 -14.42 17.02 13.37
N PRO A 110 -14.89 17.23 14.61
CA PRO A 110 -14.31 16.60 15.79
C PRO A 110 -14.61 15.09 15.86
N VAL A 111 -15.74 14.63 15.30
CA VAL A 111 -16.05 13.20 15.22
C VAL A 111 -15.10 12.51 14.25
N MET A 112 -14.82 13.12 13.09
CA MET A 112 -13.78 12.66 12.19
C MET A 112 -12.41 12.67 12.87
N ALA A 113 -11.99 13.77 13.51
CA ALA A 113 -10.69 13.83 14.19
C ALA A 113 -10.56 12.76 15.30
N GLY A 114 -11.63 12.52 16.06
CA GLY A 114 -11.68 11.48 17.09
C GLY A 114 -11.56 10.08 16.51
N VAL A 115 -12.27 9.78 15.41
CA VAL A 115 -12.14 8.50 14.70
C VAL A 115 -10.73 8.33 14.13
N GLY A 116 -10.13 9.38 13.58
CA GLY A 116 -8.77 9.37 13.08
C GLY A 116 -7.73 9.11 14.18
N ALA A 117 -7.87 9.77 15.33
CA ALA A 117 -7.01 9.57 16.48
C ALA A 117 -7.15 8.17 17.09
N LEU A 118 -8.38 7.61 17.11
CA LEU A 118 -8.61 6.25 17.59
C LEU A 118 -7.97 5.21 16.66
N LEU A 119 -8.03 5.45 15.34
CA LEU A 119 -7.42 4.60 14.32
C LEU A 119 -5.88 4.68 14.35
N THR A 120 -5.28 5.86 14.59
CA THR A 120 -3.82 5.98 14.76
C THR A 120 -3.34 5.32 16.05
N LEU A 121 -4.06 5.49 17.16
CA LEU A 121 -3.74 4.82 18.43
C LEU A 121 -3.88 3.31 18.31
N GLY A 122 -4.93 2.82 17.63
CA GLY A 122 -5.11 1.39 17.35
C GLY A 122 -3.99 0.80 16.50
N GLY A 123 -3.58 1.50 15.45
CA GLY A 123 -2.47 1.08 14.58
C GLY A 123 -1.10 1.15 15.28
N PHE A 124 -0.89 2.16 16.12
CA PHE A 124 0.32 2.28 16.93
C PHE A 124 0.40 1.20 18.02
N TRP A 125 -0.73 0.86 18.65
CA TRP A 125 -0.80 -0.16 19.70
C TRP A 125 -0.50 -1.57 19.16
N SER A 126 -0.93 -1.89 17.94
CA SER A 126 -0.61 -3.16 17.29
C SER A 126 0.88 -3.34 16.94
N VAL A 127 1.65 -2.25 16.85
CA VAL A 127 3.10 -2.30 16.62
C VAL A 127 3.86 -2.63 17.92
N LEU A 128 3.36 -2.17 19.07
CA LEU A 128 3.99 -2.41 20.38
C LEU A 128 3.63 -3.79 20.97
N ALA A 129 2.45 -4.32 20.69
CA ALA A 129 2.00 -5.60 21.22
C ALA A 129 2.38 -6.76 20.27
N ARG A 130 3.58 -7.33 20.46
CA ARG A 130 4.04 -8.58 19.78
C ARG A 130 3.15 -9.81 20.06
N SER A 131 2.16 -9.70 20.94
CA SER A 131 1.37 -10.82 21.44
C SER A 131 -0.11 -10.78 20.98
N PHE A 132 -0.38 -11.60 19.97
CA PHE A 132 -1.40 -12.67 20.04
C PHE A 132 -2.86 -12.45 19.58
N PHE A 133 -3.40 -11.24 19.35
CA PHE A 133 -4.88 -11.14 19.13
C PHE A 133 -5.38 -10.66 17.75
N LEU A 134 -4.51 -10.20 16.84
CA LEU A 134 -4.94 -9.61 15.56
C LEU A 134 -4.54 -10.42 14.31
N ARG A 135 -4.18 -11.70 14.45
CA ARG A 135 -3.69 -12.56 13.34
C ARG A 135 -4.66 -12.72 12.15
N ARG A 136 -5.94 -12.34 12.32
CA ARG A 136 -6.98 -12.36 11.26
C ARG A 136 -7.30 -10.97 10.69
N ILE A 137 -6.76 -9.90 11.28
CA ILE A 137 -7.06 -8.48 10.99
C ILE A 137 -5.77 -7.73 10.58
N LEU A 138 -4.69 -8.44 10.22
CA LEU A 138 -3.33 -7.93 9.95
C LEU A 138 -3.25 -6.68 9.05
N VAL A 139 -4.18 -6.49 8.11
CA VAL A 139 -4.18 -5.33 7.22
C VAL A 139 -4.68 -4.05 7.92
N ALA A 140 -5.47 -4.17 8.99
CA ALA A 140 -6.15 -3.03 9.61
C ALA A 140 -5.22 -2.10 10.41
N ALA A 141 -4.17 -2.63 11.02
CA ALA A 141 -3.24 -1.89 11.87
C ALA A 141 -2.43 -0.80 11.11
N PRO A 142 -1.75 -1.12 10.00
CA PRO A 142 -1.07 -0.12 9.16
C PRO A 142 -2.05 0.86 8.51
N LEU A 143 -3.18 0.33 8.00
CA LEU A 143 -4.18 1.14 7.32
C LEU A 143 -4.84 2.13 8.28
N SER A 144 -5.14 1.73 9.52
CA SER A 144 -5.72 2.63 10.52
C SER A 144 -4.77 3.77 10.88
N LEU A 145 -3.46 3.51 10.91
CA LEU A 145 -2.44 4.55 11.10
C LEU A 145 -2.41 5.52 9.92
N ALA A 146 -2.32 5.00 8.69
CA ALA A 146 -2.34 5.82 7.47
C ALA A 146 -3.60 6.67 7.38
N PHE A 147 -4.79 6.06 7.53
CA PHE A 147 -6.07 6.76 7.53
C PHE A 147 -6.18 7.79 8.65
N GLY A 148 -5.75 7.44 9.86
CA GLY A 148 -5.84 8.33 11.01
C GLY A 148 -4.95 9.57 10.87
N VAL A 149 -3.73 9.43 10.34
CA VAL A 149 -2.83 10.57 10.06
C VAL A 149 -3.41 11.46 8.95
N LEU A 150 -3.94 10.86 7.87
CA LEU A 150 -4.59 11.58 6.78
C LEU A 150 -5.78 12.39 7.27
N LEU A 151 -6.61 11.79 8.13
CA LEU A 151 -7.80 12.43 8.69
C LEU A 151 -7.42 13.58 9.62
N LEU A 152 -6.43 13.39 10.50
CA LEU A 152 -5.97 14.41 11.45
C LEU A 152 -5.43 15.65 10.72
N ALA A 153 -4.57 15.42 9.72
CA ALA A 153 -4.03 16.47 8.86
C ALA A 153 -5.11 17.22 8.09
N TYR A 154 -6.08 16.48 7.56
CA TYR A 154 -7.21 17.05 6.84
C TYR A 154 -8.09 17.92 7.75
N THR A 155 -8.38 17.47 8.97
CA THR A 155 -9.16 18.24 9.95
C THR A 155 -8.44 19.52 10.39
N LEU A 156 -7.12 19.48 10.62
CA LEU A 156 -6.32 20.67 10.94
C LEU A 156 -6.26 21.65 9.76
N HIS A 157 -6.17 21.14 8.53
CA HIS A 157 -6.20 21.96 7.33
C HIS A 157 -7.54 22.68 7.18
N LEU A 158 -8.66 21.99 7.39
CA LEU A 158 -9.99 22.59 7.30
C LEU A 158 -10.22 23.62 8.41
N TRP A 159 -9.82 23.31 9.64
CA TRP A 159 -10.01 24.19 10.80
C TRP A 159 -9.27 25.52 10.64
N ARG A 160 -8.09 25.49 10.01
CA ARG A 160 -7.30 26.70 9.71
C ARG A 160 -7.84 27.54 8.54
N ARG A 161 -8.69 26.98 7.67
CA ARG A 161 -9.29 27.69 6.53
C ARG A 161 -10.67 28.27 6.82
N LEU A 162 -11.28 27.94 7.96
CA LEU A 162 -12.56 28.48 8.36
C LEU A 162 -12.38 29.88 8.98
N PRO A 163 -13.02 30.94 8.43
CA PRO A 163 -12.98 32.26 9.05
C PRO A 163 -13.64 32.23 10.44
N ALA A 164 -13.12 33.04 11.36
CA ALA A 164 -13.74 33.23 12.67
C ALA A 164 -15.14 33.83 12.49
N LEU A 165 -16.13 33.28 13.18
CA LEU A 165 -17.47 33.89 13.23
C LEU A 165 -17.33 35.27 13.88
N PRO A 166 -17.88 36.34 13.28
CA PRO A 166 -18.09 37.58 14.00
C PRO A 166 -18.93 37.27 15.24
N PRO A 167 -18.59 37.80 16.43
CA PRO A 167 -19.46 37.72 17.58
C PRO A 167 -20.85 38.27 17.22
N ASP A 168 -21.90 37.64 17.76
CA ASP A 168 -23.33 37.93 17.50
C ASP A 168 -23.75 39.38 17.86
N ASP A 169 -22.82 40.21 18.33
CA ASP A 169 -23.05 41.58 18.81
C ASP A 169 -23.12 42.64 17.70
N ALA A 170 -22.90 42.25 16.42
CA ALA A 170 -22.96 43.18 15.28
C ALA A 170 -24.36 43.29 14.63
N ARG A 171 -25.42 42.74 15.24
CA ARG A 171 -26.80 43.08 14.86
C ARG A 171 -27.17 44.40 15.54
N ALA A 172 -26.64 45.50 15.02
CA ALA A 172 -27.17 46.83 15.33
C ALA A 172 -28.65 46.88 14.88
N PRO A 173 -29.60 47.31 15.74
CA PRO A 173 -30.98 47.48 15.32
C PRO A 173 -31.08 48.57 14.24
N GLU A 174 -31.79 48.28 13.14
CA GLU A 174 -32.08 49.23 12.08
C GLU A 174 -32.88 50.43 12.64
N PRO A 175 -32.63 51.68 12.18
CA PRO A 175 -33.49 52.80 12.50
C PRO A 175 -34.71 52.77 11.57
N GLU A 176 -35.89 52.47 12.09
CA GLU A 176 -37.15 52.74 11.39
C GLU A 176 -37.37 54.25 11.33
N GLY A 177 -37.57 54.78 10.11
CA GLY A 177 -37.92 56.17 9.86
C GLY A 177 -39.35 56.32 9.32
N GLY A 178 -40.00 57.44 9.68
CA GLY A 178 -41.23 57.99 9.08
C GLY A 178 -42.40 58.09 10.08
N GLN A 179 -42.57 59.14 10.90
CA GLN A 179 -42.90 60.56 10.66
C GLN A 179 -44.41 60.81 10.51
N GLU A 180 -45.06 61.47 11.50
CA GLU A 180 -46.15 62.45 11.30
C GLU A 180 -46.57 63.17 12.60
N GLY A 181 -46.70 64.51 12.56
CA GLY A 181 -47.74 65.24 13.29
C GLY A 181 -47.39 66.04 14.56
N ASP A 182 -47.48 67.37 14.41
CA ASP A 182 -48.13 68.33 15.32
C ASP A 182 -47.25 69.29 16.16
N ASP A 183 -47.65 70.56 16.08
CA ASP A 183 -46.99 71.75 16.60
C ASP A 183 -47.32 72.01 18.08
N THR A 184 -46.42 72.70 18.82
CA THR A 184 -46.65 73.72 19.89
C THR A 184 -45.66 73.64 21.10
N GLU A 185 -44.62 74.51 21.09
CA GLU A 185 -44.03 75.38 22.19
C GLU A 185 -43.49 74.78 23.54
N PRO A 186 -42.62 75.42 24.38
CA PRO A 186 -41.65 76.56 24.31
C PRO A 186 -40.16 76.16 24.63
N PRO A 187 -39.15 77.09 24.68
CA PRO A 187 -37.72 76.72 24.66
C PRO A 187 -37.15 76.37 26.04
N GLU A 188 -36.44 75.23 26.14
CA GLU A 188 -35.57 74.85 27.27
C GLU A 188 -34.08 74.93 26.91
N PRO A 189 -33.18 75.08 27.90
CA PRO A 189 -31.88 75.71 27.72
C PRO A 189 -30.82 74.74 27.20
N SER A 190 -30.10 75.20 26.17
CA SER A 190 -28.75 74.81 25.76
C SER A 190 -28.11 73.65 26.53
N GLU A 191 -28.19 72.44 25.96
CA GLU A 191 -27.34 71.32 26.35
C GLU A 191 -25.86 71.62 26.01
N PRO A 192 -24.91 71.33 26.90
CA PRO A 192 -23.50 71.52 26.62
C PRO A 192 -23.00 70.51 25.59
N SER A 193 -22.24 71.01 24.62
CA SER A 193 -21.55 70.30 23.54
C SER A 193 -21.00 68.92 23.96
N PRO A 194 -21.19 67.85 23.17
CA PRO A 194 -20.69 66.52 23.51
C PRO A 194 -19.16 66.53 23.61
N ALA A 195 -18.64 65.94 24.68
CA ALA A 195 -17.20 65.72 24.84
C ALA A 195 -16.63 64.98 23.62
N PRO A 196 -15.42 65.31 23.14
CA PRO A 196 -14.82 64.62 22.01
C PRO A 196 -14.67 63.14 22.33
N SER A 197 -15.33 62.31 21.52
CA SER A 197 -15.22 60.85 21.53
C SER A 197 -13.74 60.44 21.53
N ALA A 198 -13.38 59.55 22.45
CA ALA A 198 -12.04 58.97 22.53
C ALA A 198 -11.58 58.43 21.16
N PRO A 199 -10.28 58.55 20.81
CA PRO A 199 -9.78 58.03 19.55
C PRO A 199 -10.10 56.53 19.42
N PRO A 200 -10.49 56.02 18.24
CA PRO A 200 -10.68 54.60 18.04
C PRO A 200 -9.38 53.86 18.38
N GLU A 201 -9.49 52.86 19.23
CA GLU A 201 -8.39 52.00 19.62
C GLU A 201 -7.74 51.40 18.36
N PRO A 202 -6.41 51.46 18.18
CA PRO A 202 -5.77 50.98 16.97
C PRO A 202 -6.07 49.49 16.80
N ALA A 203 -6.69 49.13 15.68
CA ALA A 203 -7.04 47.76 15.35
C ALA A 203 -5.82 46.85 15.52
N PRO A 204 -6.00 45.65 16.13
CA PRO A 204 -4.88 44.73 16.35
C PRO A 204 -4.19 44.43 15.02
N ALA A 205 -2.86 44.61 15.01
CA ALA A 205 -2.06 44.41 13.81
C ALA A 205 -2.32 43.02 13.20
N PRO A 206 -2.48 42.91 11.87
CA PRO A 206 -2.70 41.63 11.23
C PRO A 206 -1.52 40.71 11.52
N SER A 207 -1.81 39.50 11.99
CA SER A 207 -0.79 38.50 12.26
C SER A 207 -0.04 38.17 10.96
N PRO A 208 1.30 37.99 11.01
CA PRO A 208 2.07 37.74 9.81
C PRO A 208 1.57 36.46 9.12
N PRO A 209 1.42 36.45 7.78
CA PRO A 209 1.01 35.27 7.06
C PRO A 209 2.01 34.14 7.31
N ARG A 210 1.51 32.95 7.70
CA ARG A 210 2.38 31.79 7.90
C ARG A 210 3.14 31.49 6.60
N PRO A 211 4.44 31.20 6.67
CA PRO A 211 5.22 30.90 5.47
C PRO A 211 4.69 29.63 4.81
N ALA A 212 4.47 29.67 3.49
CA ALA A 212 4.00 28.55 2.69
C ALA A 212 4.86 27.27 2.89
N ALA A 213 6.14 27.45 3.24
CA ALA A 213 7.07 26.37 3.58
C ALA A 213 6.62 25.50 4.76
N ALA A 214 5.98 26.09 5.79
CA ALA A 214 5.50 25.33 6.95
C ALA A 214 4.30 24.43 6.58
N ALA A 215 3.41 24.90 5.70
CA ALA A 215 2.30 24.11 5.20
C ALA A 215 2.78 22.98 4.27
N LEU A 216 3.78 23.25 3.42
CA LEU A 216 4.40 22.23 2.58
C LEU A 216 5.13 21.15 3.41
N ALA A 217 5.82 21.54 4.48
CA ALA A 217 6.48 20.62 5.40
C ALA A 217 5.48 19.72 6.16
N GLU A 218 4.37 20.29 6.65
CA GLU A 218 3.31 19.53 7.33
C GLU A 218 2.69 18.46 6.43
N TRP A 219 2.32 18.82 5.20
CA TRP A 219 1.81 17.86 4.22
C TRP A 219 2.87 16.85 3.77
N GLY A 220 4.14 17.25 3.72
CA GLY A 220 5.26 16.34 3.46
C GLY A 220 5.37 15.24 4.51
N VAL A 221 5.30 15.60 5.81
CA VAL A 221 5.32 14.62 6.91
C VAL A 221 4.14 13.66 6.83
N VAL A 222 2.94 14.17 6.53
CA VAL A 222 1.73 13.37 6.35
C VAL A 222 1.90 12.36 5.22
N LEU A 223 2.41 12.80 4.07
CA LEU A 223 2.66 11.93 2.91
C LEU A 223 3.68 10.83 3.25
N VAL A 224 4.75 11.16 3.97
CA VAL A 224 5.75 10.19 4.41
C VAL A 224 5.15 9.16 5.36
N LEU A 225 4.38 9.58 6.37
CA LEU A 225 3.75 8.67 7.33
C LEU A 225 2.72 7.76 6.67
N VAL A 226 1.90 8.30 5.77
CA VAL A 226 0.93 7.53 4.98
C VAL A 226 1.65 6.54 4.08
N GLY A 227 2.71 6.97 3.37
CA GLY A 227 3.52 6.11 2.52
C GLY A 227 4.16 4.96 3.29
N LEU A 228 4.73 5.24 4.47
CA LEU A 228 5.30 4.23 5.36
C LEU A 228 4.23 3.25 5.87
N GLY A 229 3.07 3.75 6.27
CA GLY A 229 1.94 2.93 6.72
C GLY A 229 1.41 2.02 5.61
N LEU A 230 1.24 2.55 4.39
CA LEU A 230 0.82 1.77 3.22
C LEU A 230 1.87 0.72 2.83
N PHE A 231 3.16 1.08 2.86
CA PHE A 231 4.24 0.15 2.59
C PHE A 231 4.25 -0.99 3.61
N TRP A 232 4.08 -0.67 4.90
CA TRP A 232 3.99 -1.67 5.96
C TRP A 232 2.77 -2.59 5.78
N ALA A 233 1.60 -2.02 5.44
CA ALA A 233 0.40 -2.79 5.11
C ALA A 233 0.61 -3.77 3.96
N ALA A 234 1.23 -3.28 2.88
CA ALA A 234 1.52 -4.09 1.71
C ALA A 234 2.52 -5.21 2.05
N ASN A 235 3.51 -4.94 2.91
CA ASN A 235 4.48 -5.93 3.34
C ASN A 235 3.84 -7.08 4.13
N ASP A 236 3.04 -6.74 5.15
CA ASP A 236 2.32 -7.74 5.96
C ASP A 236 1.30 -8.52 5.14
N TYR A 237 0.61 -7.84 4.22
CA TYR A 237 -0.28 -8.49 3.27
C TYR A 237 0.47 -9.46 2.36
N ALA A 238 1.61 -9.05 1.78
CA ALA A 238 2.41 -9.89 0.89
C ALA A 238 2.94 -11.15 1.61
N ALA A 239 3.35 -11.01 2.87
CA ALA A 239 3.73 -12.14 3.73
C ALA A 239 2.56 -13.11 3.95
N ALA A 240 1.40 -12.58 4.33
CA ALA A 240 0.20 -13.38 4.58
C ALA A 240 -0.29 -14.11 3.32
N VAL A 241 -0.26 -13.44 2.15
CA VAL A 241 -0.57 -14.06 0.86
C VAL A 241 0.43 -15.15 0.52
N GLY A 242 1.73 -14.90 0.68
CA GLY A 242 2.77 -15.91 0.40
C GLY A 242 2.57 -17.19 1.20
N GLU A 243 2.28 -17.05 2.49
CA GLU A 243 2.00 -18.20 3.36
C GLU A 243 0.66 -18.88 3.00
N THR A 244 -0.38 -18.11 2.69
CA THR A 244 -1.70 -18.66 2.32
C THR A 244 -1.63 -19.43 1.01
N ARG A 245 -0.95 -18.87 -0.01
CA ARG A 245 -0.71 -19.55 -1.28
C ARG A 245 0.12 -20.81 -1.12
N ALA A 246 1.09 -20.82 -0.20
CA ALA A 246 1.85 -22.03 0.09
C ALA A 246 1.00 -23.12 0.75
N ARG A 247 0.09 -22.74 1.67
CA ARG A 247 -0.88 -23.68 2.26
C ARG A 247 -1.85 -24.24 1.23
N GLU A 248 -2.39 -23.39 0.37
CA GLU A 248 -3.27 -23.78 -0.74
C GLU A 248 -2.54 -24.76 -1.67
N PHE A 249 -1.32 -24.40 -2.09
CA PHE A 249 -0.47 -25.28 -2.90
C PHE A 249 -0.25 -26.64 -2.25
N ALA A 250 0.10 -26.66 -0.95
CA ALA A 250 0.31 -27.89 -0.19
C ALA A 250 -0.97 -28.74 -0.09
N ALA A 251 -2.14 -28.11 0.07
CA ALA A 251 -3.43 -28.80 0.11
C ALA A 251 -3.80 -29.40 -1.25
N ASP A 252 -3.47 -28.70 -2.34
CA ASP A 252 -3.80 -29.09 -3.69
C ASP A 252 -2.78 -30.07 -4.31
N LEU A 253 -1.63 -30.31 -3.67
CA LEU A 253 -0.56 -31.21 -4.14
C LEU A 253 -1.05 -32.54 -4.77
N PRO A 254 -2.04 -33.25 -4.20
CA PRO A 254 -2.54 -34.49 -4.79
C PRO A 254 -3.10 -34.29 -6.22
N THR A 255 -3.63 -33.12 -6.54
CA THR A 255 -4.19 -32.76 -7.84
C THR A 255 -3.15 -32.38 -8.89
N TYR A 256 -1.91 -32.09 -8.48
CA TYR A 256 -0.84 -31.72 -9.40
C TYR A 256 -0.33 -32.95 -10.18
N PRO A 257 0.21 -32.76 -11.40
CA PRO A 257 0.90 -33.84 -12.11
C PRO A 257 2.05 -34.42 -11.28
N TYR A 258 2.24 -35.73 -11.35
CA TYR A 258 3.44 -36.36 -10.82
C TYR A 258 4.66 -35.96 -11.63
N ALA A 259 5.77 -35.72 -10.94
CA ALA A 259 7.09 -35.53 -11.53
C ALA A 259 7.93 -36.77 -11.25
N ILE A 260 8.00 -37.68 -12.22
CA ILE A 260 8.81 -38.90 -12.13
C ILE A 260 10.24 -38.53 -12.47
N VAL A 261 11.15 -38.75 -11.53
CA VAL A 261 12.57 -38.39 -11.72
C VAL A 261 13.34 -39.65 -12.10
N TYR A 262 14.01 -39.59 -13.25
CA TYR A 262 14.96 -40.59 -13.71
C TYR A 262 16.38 -40.07 -13.48
N SER A 263 17.26 -40.91 -12.93
CA SER A 263 18.65 -40.56 -12.62
C SER A 263 19.61 -41.63 -13.10
N ALA A 264 20.80 -41.22 -13.56
CA ALA A 264 21.89 -42.12 -13.92
C ALA A 264 22.44 -42.85 -12.68
N ASP A 265 22.58 -42.13 -11.57
CA ASP A 265 23.11 -42.61 -10.29
C ASP A 265 22.02 -42.60 -9.20
N SER A 266 22.22 -43.37 -8.13
CA SER A 266 21.29 -43.35 -7.00
C SER A 266 21.44 -42.02 -6.26
N LEU A 267 20.34 -41.28 -6.16
CA LEU A 267 20.21 -40.05 -5.39
C LEU A 267 19.90 -40.33 -3.91
N SER A 268 19.60 -41.59 -3.54
CA SER A 268 19.28 -42.00 -2.16
C SER A 268 18.23 -41.11 -1.49
N LEU A 269 17.17 -40.74 -2.22
CA LEU A 269 16.10 -39.89 -1.69
C LEU A 269 15.25 -40.67 -0.68
N THR A 270 15.33 -40.29 0.60
CA THR A 270 14.63 -40.96 1.72
C THR A 270 13.37 -40.23 2.19
N ALA A 271 12.89 -39.26 1.42
CA ALA A 271 11.72 -38.47 1.78
C ALA A 271 10.43 -39.33 1.88
N PRO A 272 9.53 -39.07 2.84
CA PRO A 272 8.29 -39.82 3.00
C PRO A 272 7.45 -39.85 1.72
N GLY A 273 7.03 -41.05 1.30
CA GLY A 273 6.21 -41.24 0.11
C GLY A 273 6.98 -41.31 -1.22
N VAL A 274 8.29 -41.05 -1.22
CA VAL A 274 9.15 -41.22 -2.39
C VAL A 274 9.60 -42.68 -2.50
N ARG A 275 9.51 -43.26 -3.69
CA ARG A 275 9.95 -44.63 -3.95
C ARG A 275 11.06 -44.67 -4.98
N GLU A 276 12.22 -45.16 -4.58
CA GLU A 276 13.32 -45.49 -5.49
C GLU A 276 13.11 -46.87 -6.11
N THR A 277 13.18 -46.94 -7.44
CA THR A 277 13.14 -48.18 -8.22
C THR A 277 14.38 -48.25 -9.10
N ARG A 278 15.16 -49.32 -8.96
CA ARG A 278 16.29 -49.60 -9.86
C ARG A 278 15.78 -50.22 -11.16
N CYS A 279 16.11 -49.58 -12.27
CA CYS A 279 15.77 -50.03 -13.60
C CYS A 279 16.54 -51.31 -13.97
N LYS A 280 15.86 -52.29 -14.58
CA LYS A 280 16.43 -53.62 -14.85
C LYS A 280 17.28 -53.69 -16.12
N ASP A 281 17.05 -52.79 -17.07
CA ASP A 281 17.82 -52.76 -18.31
C ASP A 281 19.27 -52.30 -18.03
N PRO A 282 20.28 -53.17 -18.24
CA PRO A 282 21.68 -52.82 -18.00
C PRO A 282 22.23 -51.75 -18.96
N LYS A 283 21.55 -51.50 -20.09
CA LYS A 283 21.93 -50.47 -21.09
C LYS A 283 21.18 -49.16 -20.91
N ALA A 284 20.27 -49.05 -19.94
CA ALA A 284 19.53 -47.82 -19.71
C ALA A 284 20.46 -46.67 -19.29
N ALA A 285 20.28 -45.50 -19.93
CA ALA A 285 21.02 -44.29 -19.59
C ALA A 285 20.70 -43.79 -18.17
N TYR A 286 19.44 -43.96 -17.74
CA TYR A 286 18.99 -43.67 -16.37
C TYR A 286 18.67 -44.98 -15.66
N ARG A 287 19.40 -45.27 -14.58
CA ARG A 287 19.35 -46.55 -13.87
C ARG A 287 18.41 -46.54 -12.67
N PHE A 288 17.98 -45.35 -12.24
CA PHE A 288 17.14 -45.15 -11.08
C PHE A 288 15.92 -44.32 -11.46
N ARG A 289 14.77 -44.68 -10.89
CA ARG A 289 13.49 -43.98 -11.03
C ARG A 289 12.95 -43.64 -9.64
N TYR A 290 12.48 -42.41 -9.47
CA TYR A 290 11.84 -41.92 -8.26
C TYR A 290 10.41 -41.51 -8.56
N ASP A 291 9.47 -42.17 -7.87
CA ASP A 291 8.04 -41.89 -7.94
C ASP A 291 7.56 -41.20 -6.65
N GLY A 292 6.38 -40.57 -6.70
CA GLY A 292 5.74 -39.92 -5.53
C GLY A 292 6.12 -38.45 -5.32
N LEU A 293 6.81 -37.85 -6.29
CA LEU A 293 7.19 -36.44 -6.28
C LEU A 293 6.23 -35.59 -7.13
N LYS A 294 6.07 -34.33 -6.76
CA LYS A 294 5.37 -33.26 -7.48
C LYS A 294 6.38 -32.13 -7.73
N LEU A 295 6.34 -31.54 -8.92
CA LEU A 295 7.16 -30.36 -9.20
C LEU A 295 6.48 -29.13 -8.62
N MET A 296 7.17 -28.44 -7.71
CA MET A 296 6.70 -27.17 -7.16
C MET A 296 7.06 -26.02 -8.09
N ILE A 297 8.33 -25.94 -8.49
CA ILE A 297 8.79 -24.91 -9.42
C ILE A 297 10.08 -25.36 -10.10
N GLN A 298 10.33 -24.83 -11.28
CA GLN A 298 11.64 -24.81 -11.91
C GLN A 298 12.10 -23.35 -11.97
N SER A 299 13.26 -23.06 -11.42
CA SER A 299 13.87 -21.73 -11.45
C SER A 299 15.37 -21.85 -11.68
N GLY A 300 15.92 -20.99 -12.53
CA GLY A 300 17.33 -21.01 -12.92
C GLY A 300 17.80 -22.41 -13.34
N ASN A 301 18.75 -22.97 -12.58
CA ASN A 301 19.31 -24.30 -12.80
C ASN A 301 18.81 -25.37 -11.80
N GLN A 302 17.68 -25.16 -11.13
CA GLN A 302 17.19 -26.04 -10.08
C GLN A 302 15.73 -26.45 -10.31
N TYR A 303 15.43 -27.71 -10.05
CA TYR A 303 14.08 -28.23 -9.86
C TYR A 303 13.80 -28.34 -8.37
N VAL A 304 12.68 -27.79 -7.92
CA VAL A 304 12.19 -27.97 -6.55
C VAL A 304 11.04 -28.94 -6.57
N LEU A 305 11.27 -30.10 -5.97
CA LEU A 305 10.33 -31.21 -5.92
C LEU A 305 9.88 -31.40 -4.48
N VAL A 306 8.61 -31.73 -4.29
CA VAL A 306 8.05 -32.08 -2.98
C VAL A 306 7.30 -33.39 -3.09
N PRO A 307 7.31 -34.25 -2.05
CA PRO A 307 6.48 -35.44 -2.04
C PRO A 307 4.98 -35.09 -2.13
N GLU A 308 4.18 -35.99 -2.72
CA GLU A 308 2.72 -35.81 -2.81
C GLU A 308 2.07 -35.61 -1.43
N ARG A 309 2.56 -36.31 -0.41
CA ARG A 309 2.05 -36.25 0.97
C ARG A 309 2.93 -35.39 1.87
N TRP A 310 3.48 -34.30 1.32
CA TRP A 310 4.29 -33.36 2.09
C TRP A 310 3.45 -32.72 3.21
N SER A 311 4.06 -32.54 4.40
CA SER A 311 3.45 -31.87 5.54
C SER A 311 4.42 -30.88 6.20
N ARG A 312 3.89 -29.92 6.98
CA ARG A 312 4.70 -28.96 7.74
C ARG A 312 5.56 -29.60 8.84
N VAL A 313 5.28 -30.85 9.25
CA VAL A 313 5.93 -31.49 10.42
C VAL A 313 7.14 -32.32 9.99
N ASP A 314 7.01 -33.07 8.90
CA ASP A 314 8.00 -34.07 8.44
C ASP A 314 8.30 -33.96 6.93
N GLY A 315 7.75 -32.94 6.26
CA GLY A 315 7.92 -32.75 4.83
C GLY A 315 9.33 -32.33 4.45
N VAL A 316 9.88 -32.99 3.45
CA VAL A 316 11.19 -32.67 2.85
C VAL A 316 10.99 -32.14 1.45
N ALA A 317 11.59 -30.99 1.15
CA ALA A 317 11.71 -30.50 -0.22
C ALA A 317 13.06 -30.96 -0.81
N VAL A 318 13.03 -31.44 -2.04
CA VAL A 318 14.19 -31.96 -2.76
C VAL A 318 14.58 -30.96 -3.85
N LEU A 319 15.80 -30.43 -3.77
CA LEU A 319 16.38 -29.61 -4.82
C LEU A 319 17.29 -30.46 -5.70
N LEU A 320 17.00 -30.51 -6.99
CA LEU A 320 17.84 -31.21 -7.97
C LEU A 320 18.37 -30.21 -9.02
N PRO A 321 19.68 -30.18 -9.28
CA PRO A 321 20.23 -29.36 -10.34
C PRO A 321 19.78 -29.89 -11.70
N ARG A 322 19.64 -29.00 -12.68
CA ARG A 322 19.47 -29.40 -14.08
C ARG A 322 20.80 -29.92 -14.59
N SER A 323 20.79 -31.19 -14.99
CA SER A 323 21.95 -31.89 -15.54
C SER A 323 21.49 -32.92 -16.56
N PRO A 324 22.38 -33.38 -17.46
CA PRO A 324 22.06 -34.49 -18.36
C PRO A 324 21.87 -35.81 -17.61
N SER A 325 22.36 -35.93 -16.37
CA SER A 325 22.22 -37.13 -15.54
C SER A 325 20.84 -37.29 -14.89
N VAL A 326 19.96 -36.28 -15.00
CA VAL A 326 18.60 -36.30 -14.46
C VAL A 326 17.59 -35.95 -15.56
N ARG A 327 16.51 -36.74 -15.66
CA ARG A 327 15.36 -36.49 -16.54
C ARG A 327 14.08 -36.49 -15.71
N ILE A 328 13.18 -35.55 -15.97
CA ILE A 328 11.87 -35.48 -15.32
C ILE A 328 10.79 -35.75 -16.35
N GLU A 329 9.86 -36.63 -16.02
CA GLU A 329 8.66 -36.90 -16.80
C GLU A 329 7.42 -36.50 -15.99
N PHE A 330 6.44 -35.90 -16.66
CA PHE A 330 5.18 -35.51 -16.02
C PHE A 330 4.09 -36.54 -16.34
N ALA A 331 3.42 -37.03 -15.30
CA ALA A 331 2.31 -37.95 -15.42
C ALA A 331 1.04 -37.37 -14.77
N PRO A 332 -0.16 -37.66 -15.31
CA PRO A 332 -1.41 -37.20 -14.70
C PRO A 332 -1.60 -37.69 -13.25
N PRO A 333 -2.39 -36.99 -12.43
CA PRO A 333 -2.59 -37.33 -11.01
C PRO A 333 -3.17 -38.73 -10.75
N LEU A 334 -3.91 -39.30 -11.71
CA LEU A 334 -4.51 -40.64 -11.60
C LEU A 334 -3.58 -41.78 -12.03
N ALA A 335 -2.39 -41.46 -12.55
CA ALA A 335 -1.41 -42.44 -13.01
C ALA A 335 -0.68 -43.14 -11.84
N GLY A 336 -0.72 -42.57 -10.62
CA GLY A 336 0.15 -42.93 -9.49
C GLY A 336 -0.09 -44.28 -8.80
N SER A 337 -1.17 -45.00 -9.11
CA SER A 337 -1.39 -46.35 -8.54
C SER A 337 -1.09 -47.49 -9.53
N GLY A 338 -0.91 -47.19 -10.83
CA GLY A 338 -0.82 -48.22 -11.87
C GLY A 338 0.02 -47.88 -13.10
N ALA A 339 0.57 -46.67 -13.24
CA ALA A 339 1.38 -46.29 -14.40
C ALA A 339 2.77 -46.94 -14.36
N SER A 340 2.79 -48.15 -14.92
CA SER A 340 3.94 -48.88 -15.42
C SER A 340 5.10 -48.99 -14.42
N LYS A 341 5.20 -50.15 -13.76
CA LYS A 341 6.41 -50.65 -13.07
C LYS A 341 7.63 -50.83 -14.00
N ARG A 342 7.63 -50.25 -15.20
CA ARG A 342 8.69 -50.39 -16.19
C ARG A 342 9.52 -49.12 -16.20
N CYS A 343 10.74 -49.24 -15.69
CA CYS A 343 11.86 -48.98 -16.56
C CYS A 343 12.06 -50.24 -17.42
#